data_AF-A0A2G5UQS0-F1
#
_entry.id   AF-A0A2G5UQS0-F1
#
_cell.length_a   1.000
_cell.length_b   1.000
_cell.length_c   1.000
_cell.angle_alpha   90.00
_cell.angle_beta   90.00
_cell.angle_gamma   90.00
#
_symmetry.space_group_name_H-M   'P 1'
#
loop_
_entity.id
_entity.type
_entity.pdbx_description
1 polymer ?
#
loop_
_entity_poly.entity_id
_entity_poly.type
_entity_poly.pdbx_seq_one_letter_code
_entity_poly.pdbx_strand_id
1 'polypeptide(L)'
;MDIYYPLLSYLHCCQPLIQIFLTLNRMSSVVWPVDHNKIWRKNLSFIIIFILITPFLFIWNTVISPKIVIFYFGGFFMMGTKSIEWADISLFLFLVRSVAVGITVTSTVIMFLRMSKMKKRLKSSEKTLCIACVIHSICFLIPSFFEALAFFNEDYGNSWINFLIQPFAWDVLNVGSPFIMIFVSGQLRSHVFDFSIFRSPSVVTVQTATVTMNTSNH
;
A
#
# COMPACT_ATOMS: atom_id res chain seq x y z
N MET A 1 -25.70 4.99 9.71
CA MET A 1 -25.34 5.70 8.46
C MET A 1 -24.26 6.75 8.72
N ASP A 2 -24.40 7.57 9.77
CA ASP A 2 -23.49 8.69 10.04
C ASP A 2 -22.05 8.34 10.38
N ILE A 3 -21.79 7.13 10.90
CA ILE A 3 -20.44 6.69 11.25
C ILE A 3 -19.79 5.88 10.11
N TYR A 4 -20.57 5.07 9.39
CA TYR A 4 -20.05 4.14 8.39
C TYR A 4 -19.43 4.84 7.19
N TYR A 5 -20.13 5.83 6.61
CA TYR A 5 -19.65 6.50 5.39
C TYR A 5 -18.40 7.36 5.63
N PRO A 6 -18.29 8.14 6.73
CA PRO A 6 -17.04 8.81 7.08
C PRO A 6 -15.90 7.85 7.39
N LEU A 7 -16.17 6.71 8.06
CA LEU A 7 -15.15 5.69 8.32
C LEU A 7 -14.64 5.05 7.03
N LEU A 8 -15.53 4.73 6.10
CA LEU A 8 -15.15 4.20 4.79
C LEU A 8 -14.30 5.21 4.01
N SER A 9 -14.71 6.48 4.00
CA SER A 9 -13.97 7.58 3.37
C SER A 9 -12.59 7.80 4.02
N TYR A 10 -12.51 7.65 5.35
CA TYR A 10 -11.25 7.68 6.11
C TYR A 10 -10.30 6.59 5.63
N LEU A 11 -10.77 5.34 5.55
CA LEU A 11 -9.96 4.20 5.11
C LEU A 11 -9.49 4.36 3.66
N HIS A 12 -10.34 4.86 2.77
CA HIS A 12 -9.98 5.15 1.38
C HIS A 12 -8.90 6.22 1.26
N CYS A 13 -8.80 7.15 2.23
CA CYS A 13 -7.75 8.16 2.30
C CYS A 13 -6.47 7.62 2.98
N CYS A 14 -6.57 6.77 4.00
CA CYS A 14 -5.41 6.11 4.62
C CYS A 14 -4.65 5.23 3.63
N GLN A 15 -5.37 4.48 2.80
CA GLN A 15 -4.79 3.49 1.88
C GLN A 15 -3.69 4.06 0.95
N PRO A 16 -3.91 5.15 0.19
CA PRO A 16 -2.87 5.77 -0.64
C PRO A 16 -1.68 6.33 0.19
N LEU A 17 -1.93 6.82 1.41
CA LEU A 17 -0.86 7.30 2.29
C LEU A 17 0.04 6.16 2.75
N ILE A 18 -0.55 5.03 3.17
CA ILE A 18 0.18 3.81 3.53
C ILE A 18 1.02 3.35 2.34
N GLN A 19 0.44 3.39 1.14
CA GLN A 19 1.12 2.97 -0.09
C GLN A 19 2.37 3.80 -0.39
N ILE A 20 2.30 5.12 -0.20
CA ILE A 20 3.47 6.00 -0.37
C ILE A 20 4.61 5.57 0.56
N PHE A 21 4.35 5.44 1.87
CA PHE A 21 5.41 5.09 2.81
C PHE A 21 5.91 3.66 2.63
N LEU A 22 5.03 2.72 2.27
CA LEU A 22 5.42 1.34 1.98
C LEU A 22 6.36 1.27 0.76
N THR A 23 6.02 1.95 -0.33
CA THR A 23 6.84 1.96 -1.56
C THR A 23 8.17 2.67 -1.35
N LEU A 24 8.20 3.79 -0.61
CA LEU A 24 9.43 4.50 -0.24
C LEU A 24 10.32 3.68 0.70
N ASN A 25 9.74 2.94 1.65
CA ASN A 25 10.49 2.05 2.53
C ASN A 25 11.21 0.96 1.74
N ARG A 26 10.53 0.40 0.73
CA ARG A 26 11.10 -0.64 -0.16
C ARG A 26 12.14 -0.09 -1.11
N MET A 27 11.90 1.08 -1.68
CA MET A 27 12.92 1.77 -2.47
C MET A 27 14.18 2.04 -1.63
N SER A 28 14.02 2.47 -0.38
CA SER A 28 15.13 2.77 0.53
C SER A 28 15.97 1.54 0.87
N SER A 29 15.38 0.35 1.02
CA SER A 29 16.14 -0.88 1.30
C SER A 29 17.04 -1.30 0.14
N VAL A 30 16.63 -1.00 -1.10
CA VAL A 30 17.43 -1.28 -2.31
C VAL A 30 18.49 -0.20 -2.56
N VAL A 31 18.18 1.07 -2.32
CA VAL A 31 19.10 2.19 -2.57
C VAL A 31 20.15 2.33 -1.46
N TRP A 32 19.74 2.23 -0.18
CA TRP A 32 20.59 2.39 1.00
C TRP A 32 20.45 1.21 1.99
N PRO A 33 21.00 0.03 1.66
CA PRO A 33 20.83 -1.17 2.48
C PRO A 33 21.42 -1.05 3.89
N VAL A 34 22.45 -0.23 4.11
CA VAL A 34 23.17 -0.14 5.40
C VAL A 34 22.41 0.66 6.45
N ASP A 35 21.86 1.82 6.08
CA ASP A 35 21.28 2.76 7.05
C ASP A 35 19.74 2.79 7.05
N HIS A 36 19.08 2.19 6.04
CA HIS A 36 17.62 2.25 5.91
C HIS A 36 16.91 1.82 7.22
N ASN A 37 17.35 0.73 7.83
CA ASN A 37 16.65 0.12 8.95
C ASN A 37 16.72 0.96 10.24
N LYS A 38 17.76 1.79 10.37
CA LYS A 38 17.91 2.72 11.50
C LYS A 38 17.02 3.94 11.33
N ILE A 39 16.96 4.49 10.12
CA ILE A 39 16.15 5.66 9.77
C ILE A 39 14.66 5.34 9.88
N TRP A 40 14.22 4.25 9.25
CA TRP A 40 12.81 3.87 9.23
C TRP A 40 12.28 3.50 10.60
N ARG A 41 13.05 2.79 11.44
CA ARG A 41 12.63 2.48 12.81
C ARG A 41 12.51 3.71 13.71
N LYS A 42 13.45 4.66 13.59
CA LYS A 42 13.39 5.91 14.36
C LYS A 42 12.14 6.73 14.01
N ASN A 43 11.78 6.76 12.73
CA ASN A 43 10.68 7.59 12.23
C ASN A 43 9.33 6.86 12.14
N LEU A 44 9.28 5.54 12.38
CA LEU A 44 8.08 4.72 12.18
C LEU A 44 6.87 5.24 12.95
N SER A 45 7.04 5.54 14.24
CA SER A 45 5.96 6.05 15.08
C SER A 45 5.40 7.37 14.56
N PHE A 46 6.28 8.26 14.07
CA PHE A 46 5.86 9.53 13.47
C PHE A 46 5.09 9.31 12.17
N ILE A 47 5.55 8.39 11.32
CA ILE A 47 4.88 8.03 10.06
C ILE A 47 3.48 7.46 10.33
N ILE A 48 3.34 6.59 11.32
CA ILE A 48 2.04 6.01 11.70
C ILE A 48 1.09 7.13 12.17
N ILE A 49 1.55 8.01 13.06
CA ILE A 49 0.75 9.14 13.53
C ILE A 49 0.34 10.04 12.35
N PHE A 50 1.25 10.33 11.43
CA PHE A 50 0.97 11.13 10.25
C PHE A 50 -0.10 10.48 9.35
N ILE A 51 -0.01 9.18 9.09
CA ILE A 51 -0.99 8.43 8.28
C ILE A 51 -2.37 8.42 8.94
N LEU A 52 -2.43 8.38 10.28
CA LEU A 52 -3.69 8.34 11.01
C LEU A 52 -4.35 9.72 11.13
N ILE A 53 -3.56 10.79 11.27
CA ILE A 53 -4.08 12.15 11.45
C ILE A 53 -4.46 12.81 10.11
N THR A 54 -3.64 12.63 9.08
CA THR A 54 -3.81 13.29 7.77
C THR A 54 -5.20 13.12 7.15
N PRO A 55 -5.83 11.93 7.15
CA PRO A 55 -7.16 11.73 6.58
C PRO A 55 -8.24 12.62 7.20
N PHE A 56 -8.14 12.95 8.49
CA PHE A 56 -9.11 13.83 9.16
C PHE A 56 -9.17 15.23 8.52
N LEU A 57 -8.06 15.69 7.93
CA LEU A 57 -8.00 16.96 7.19
C LEU A 57 -8.80 16.92 5.88
N PHE A 58 -9.08 15.73 5.34
CA PHE A 58 -9.80 15.56 4.08
C PHE A 58 -11.26 15.13 4.29
N ILE A 59 -11.55 14.33 5.32
CA ILE A 59 -12.89 13.75 5.54
C ILE A 59 -13.85 14.63 6.34
N TRP A 60 -13.41 15.76 6.91
CA TRP A 60 -14.25 16.60 7.78
C TRP A 60 -15.54 17.05 7.09
N ASN A 61 -15.49 17.35 5.78
CA ASN A 61 -16.68 17.74 5.03
C ASN A 61 -17.70 16.58 4.91
N THR A 62 -17.22 15.34 4.79
CA THR A 62 -18.05 14.13 4.73
C THR A 62 -18.75 13.83 6.05
N VAL A 63 -18.17 14.24 7.18
CA VAL A 63 -18.78 14.08 8.51
C VAL A 63 -20.02 14.97 8.64
N ILE A 64 -19.90 16.23 8.21
CA ILE A 64 -20.95 17.25 8.30
C ILE A 64 -22.04 17.05 7.24
N SER A 65 -21.66 16.53 6.07
CA SER A 65 -22.56 16.40 4.93
C SER A 65 -23.73 15.41 5.15
N PRO A 66 -24.93 15.69 4.58
CA PRO A 66 -26.03 14.74 4.58
C PRO A 66 -25.70 13.49 3.76
N LYS A 67 -26.25 12.35 4.15
CA LYS A 67 -25.90 11.04 3.60
C LYS A 67 -27.17 10.37 3.09
N ILE A 68 -27.18 9.99 1.82
CA ILE A 68 -28.29 9.27 1.21
C ILE A 68 -27.87 7.82 0.92
N VAL A 69 -28.79 6.90 1.13
CA VAL A 69 -28.64 5.49 0.75
C VAL A 69 -29.24 5.33 -0.63
N ILE A 70 -28.48 4.82 -1.58
CA ILE A 70 -28.94 4.46 -2.92
C ILE A 70 -28.93 2.94 -3.01
N PHE A 71 -30.04 2.37 -3.46
CA PHE A 71 -30.15 0.94 -3.74
C PHE A 71 -29.91 0.70 -5.22
N TYR A 72 -29.00 -0.23 -5.55
CA TYR A 72 -28.64 -0.51 -6.94
C TYR A 72 -28.10 -1.94 -7.05
N PHE A 73 -28.43 -2.64 -8.14
CA PHE A 73 -28.05 -4.04 -8.41
C PHE A 73 -28.22 -4.99 -7.20
N GLY A 74 -29.30 -4.83 -6.41
CA GLY A 74 -29.58 -5.67 -5.25
C GLY A 74 -28.71 -5.40 -4.01
N GLY A 75 -27.81 -4.41 -4.06
CA GLY A 75 -27.03 -3.90 -2.93
C GLY A 75 -27.45 -2.49 -2.50
N PHE A 76 -26.78 -1.98 -1.46
CA PHE A 76 -26.92 -0.60 -1.00
C PHE A 76 -25.55 0.10 -1.01
N PHE A 77 -25.53 1.36 -1.41
CA PHE A 77 -24.35 2.20 -1.31
C PHE A 77 -24.72 3.59 -0.81
N MET A 78 -23.76 4.20 -0.12
CA MET A 78 -23.94 5.50 0.51
C MET A 78 -23.32 6.57 -0.37
N MET A 79 -24.12 7.59 -0.72
CA MET A 79 -23.63 8.78 -1.40
C MET A 79 -23.78 9.97 -0.45
N GLY A 80 -22.70 10.70 -0.21
CA GLY A 80 -22.75 11.97 0.50
C GLY A 80 -23.25 13.06 -0.45
N THR A 81 -24.26 13.82 -0.04
CA THR A 81 -24.60 15.06 -0.75
C THR A 81 -23.62 16.15 -0.33
N LYS A 82 -23.10 16.92 -1.27
CA LYS A 82 -22.07 17.93 -0.98
C LYS A 82 -22.69 19.06 -0.16
N SER A 83 -22.28 19.21 1.11
CA SER A 83 -22.70 20.37 1.91
C SER A 83 -21.90 21.64 1.58
N ILE A 84 -20.68 21.47 1.08
CA ILE A 84 -19.77 22.55 0.68
C ILE A 84 -19.27 22.22 -0.73
N GLU A 85 -19.59 23.08 -1.70
CA GLU A 85 -19.36 22.82 -3.13
C GLU A 85 -17.87 22.70 -3.51
N TRP A 86 -16.99 23.47 -2.85
CA TRP A 86 -15.56 23.47 -3.17
C TRP A 86 -14.77 22.30 -2.53
N ALA A 87 -15.32 21.64 -1.50
CA ALA A 87 -14.62 20.66 -0.68
C ALA A 87 -15.04 19.22 -1.04
N ASP A 88 -15.03 18.85 -2.32
CA ASP A 88 -15.48 17.54 -2.76
C ASP A 88 -14.53 16.40 -2.34
N ILE A 89 -15.08 15.39 -1.66
CA ILE A 89 -14.34 14.21 -1.20
C ILE A 89 -13.74 13.44 -2.38
N SER A 90 -14.44 13.35 -3.50
CA SER A 90 -13.96 12.67 -4.70
C SER A 90 -12.75 13.39 -5.30
N LEU A 91 -12.74 14.73 -5.27
CA LEU A 91 -11.62 15.54 -5.72
C LEU A 91 -10.40 15.36 -4.80
N PHE A 92 -10.59 15.39 -3.48
CA PHE A 92 -9.49 15.18 -2.54
C PHE A 92 -8.90 13.77 -2.62
N LEU A 93 -9.74 12.74 -2.73
CA LEU A 93 -9.29 11.36 -2.91
C LEU A 93 -8.52 11.21 -4.22
N PHE A 94 -9.03 11.77 -5.32
CA PHE A 94 -8.33 11.78 -6.60
C PHE A 94 -6.95 12.45 -6.51
N LEU A 95 -6.84 13.62 -5.87
CA LEU A 95 -5.57 14.33 -5.71
C LEU A 95 -4.55 13.52 -4.89
N VAL A 96 -4.94 13.05 -3.70
CA VAL A 96 -4.05 12.26 -2.82
C VAL A 96 -3.61 10.98 -3.53
N ARG A 97 -4.52 10.34 -4.27
CA ARG A 97 -4.23 9.11 -5.00
C ARG A 97 -3.35 9.34 -6.22
N SER A 98 -3.55 10.43 -6.96
CA SER A 98 -2.69 10.82 -8.08
C SER A 98 -1.25 11.04 -7.62
N VAL A 99 -1.06 11.75 -6.49
CA VAL A 99 0.26 11.91 -5.87
C VAL A 99 0.84 10.56 -5.44
N ALA A 100 0.03 9.70 -4.82
CA ALA A 100 0.47 8.37 -4.41
C ALA A 100 0.92 7.50 -5.59
N VAL A 101 0.20 7.55 -6.72
CA VAL A 101 0.58 6.88 -7.97
C VAL A 101 1.90 7.41 -8.50
N GLY A 102 2.07 8.73 -8.57
CA GLY A 102 3.30 9.35 -9.05
C GLY A 102 4.53 8.92 -8.24
N ILE A 103 4.42 8.93 -6.91
CA ILE A 103 5.49 8.45 -6.02
C ILE A 103 5.73 6.95 -6.19
N THR A 104 4.66 6.15 -6.31
CA THR A 104 4.76 4.70 -6.44
C THR A 104 5.47 4.28 -7.74
N VAL A 105 5.10 4.90 -8.87
CA VAL A 105 5.70 4.62 -10.18
C VAL A 105 7.16 5.04 -10.19
N THR A 106 7.48 6.26 -9.75
CA THR A 106 8.87 6.75 -9.70
C THR A 106 9.75 5.89 -8.78
N SER A 107 9.25 5.52 -7.61
CA SER A 107 9.95 4.64 -6.65
C SER A 107 10.20 3.25 -7.24
N THR A 108 9.22 2.70 -7.96
CA THR A 108 9.31 1.38 -8.59
C THR A 108 10.33 1.35 -9.74
N VAL A 109 10.38 2.41 -10.56
CA VAL A 109 11.39 2.57 -11.61
C VAL A 109 12.80 2.63 -11.00
N ILE A 110 13.01 3.46 -9.98
CA ILE A 110 14.33 3.59 -9.33
C ILE A 110 14.75 2.26 -8.67
N MET A 111 13.82 1.57 -8.02
CA MET A 111 14.03 0.25 -7.43
C MET A 111 14.51 -0.75 -8.48
N PHE A 112 13.85 -0.82 -9.65
CA PHE A 112 14.21 -1.74 -10.73
C PHE A 112 15.60 -1.44 -11.33
N LEU A 113 15.91 -0.16 -11.53
CA LEU A 113 17.22 0.28 -12.05
C LEU A 113 18.36 -0.08 -11.10
N ARG A 114 18.16 0.07 -9.79
CA ARG A 114 19.18 -0.27 -8.78
C ARG A 114 19.30 -1.77 -8.58
N MET A 115 18.20 -2.52 -8.53
CA MET A 115 18.20 -3.98 -8.45
C MET A 115 18.97 -4.64 -9.60
N SER A 116 18.93 -4.05 -10.79
CA SER A 116 19.67 -4.54 -11.96
C SER A 116 21.20 -4.49 -11.76
N LYS A 117 21.70 -3.58 -10.91
CA LYS A 117 23.13 -3.39 -10.61
C LYS A 117 23.63 -4.16 -9.38
N MET A 118 22.78 -4.91 -8.67
CA MET A 118 23.14 -5.60 -7.43
C MET A 118 23.74 -7.01 -7.65
N LYS A 119 24.59 -7.44 -6.70
CA LYS A 119 25.24 -8.76 -6.71
C LYS A 119 24.21 -9.91 -6.64
N LYS A 120 24.49 -11.00 -7.37
CA LYS A 120 23.59 -12.16 -7.61
C LYS A 120 22.97 -12.80 -6.35
N ARG A 121 23.68 -12.79 -5.21
CA ARG A 121 23.22 -13.40 -3.94
C ARG A 121 22.17 -12.56 -3.19
N LEU A 122 22.37 -11.25 -3.13
CA LEU A 122 21.41 -10.29 -2.52
C LEU A 122 20.18 -10.11 -3.42
N LYS A 123 20.38 -10.23 -4.74
CA LYS A 123 19.32 -10.17 -5.75
C LYS A 123 18.23 -11.23 -5.57
N SER A 124 18.51 -12.43 -5.04
CA SER A 124 17.52 -13.51 -4.98
C SER A 124 16.41 -13.26 -3.95
N SER A 125 16.78 -12.88 -2.72
CA SER A 125 15.80 -12.61 -1.64
C SER A 125 15.03 -11.32 -1.89
N GLU A 126 15.71 -10.28 -2.38
CA GLU A 126 15.09 -8.99 -2.71
C GLU A 126 14.19 -9.06 -3.94
N LYS A 127 14.47 -9.96 -4.90
CA LYS A 127 13.68 -10.09 -6.14
C LYS A 127 12.23 -10.49 -5.87
N THR A 128 12.01 -11.44 -4.98
CA THR A 128 10.65 -11.88 -4.61
C THR A 128 9.86 -10.71 -4.03
N LEU A 129 10.46 -9.97 -3.10
CA LEU A 129 9.81 -8.84 -2.44
C LEU A 129 9.59 -7.65 -3.41
N CYS A 130 10.55 -7.42 -4.30
CA CYS A 130 10.44 -6.46 -5.40
C CYS A 130 9.31 -6.82 -6.38
N ILE A 131 9.12 -8.10 -6.72
CA ILE A 131 8.03 -8.56 -7.58
C ILE A 131 6.68 -8.29 -6.91
N ALA A 132 6.54 -8.57 -5.60
CA ALA A 132 5.31 -8.21 -4.87
C ALA A 132 5.02 -6.72 -4.96
N CYS A 133 6.02 -5.87 -4.81
CA CYS A 133 5.87 -4.41 -4.90
C CYS A 133 5.48 -3.95 -6.31
N VAL A 134 6.06 -4.55 -7.36
CA VAL A 134 5.69 -4.26 -8.75
C VAL A 134 4.24 -4.67 -9.03
N ILE A 135 3.84 -5.87 -8.61
CA ILE A 135 2.45 -6.34 -8.79
C ILE A 135 1.49 -5.44 -8.00
N HIS A 136 1.84 -5.09 -6.77
CA HIS A 136 1.03 -4.18 -5.95
C HIS A 136 0.92 -2.79 -6.57
N SER A 137 1.99 -2.27 -7.18
CA SER A 137 1.95 -1.02 -7.97
C SER A 137 1.00 -1.13 -9.16
N ILE A 138 0.99 -2.26 -9.88
CA ILE A 138 0.06 -2.48 -11.00
C ILE A 138 -1.39 -2.49 -10.50
N CYS A 139 -1.68 -3.23 -9.42
CA CYS A 139 -3.00 -3.27 -8.83
C CYS A 139 -3.48 -1.89 -8.35
N PHE A 140 -2.56 -1.07 -7.83
CA PHE A 140 -2.88 0.30 -7.37
C PHE A 140 -3.16 1.28 -8.52
N LEU A 141 -2.62 1.05 -9.72
CA LEU A 141 -2.89 1.86 -10.90
C LEU A 141 -4.30 1.67 -11.45
N ILE A 142 -4.87 0.46 -11.35
CA ILE A 142 -6.20 0.12 -11.90
C ILE A 142 -7.32 1.04 -11.37
N PRO A 143 -7.58 1.14 -10.06
CA PRO A 143 -8.63 2.01 -9.56
C PRO A 143 -8.32 3.49 -9.79
N SER A 144 -7.04 3.88 -9.74
CA SER A 144 -6.60 5.25 -10.02
C SER A 144 -6.88 5.67 -11.46
N PHE A 145 -6.74 4.73 -12.42
CA PHE A 145 -7.06 4.97 -13.82
C PHE A 145 -8.57 5.18 -14.02
N PHE A 146 -9.41 4.33 -13.43
CA PHE A 146 -10.87 4.47 -13.55
C PHE A 146 -11.39 5.75 -12.87
N GLU A 147 -10.81 6.13 -11.74
CA GLU A 147 -11.13 7.41 -11.08
C GLU A 147 -10.69 8.63 -11.88
N ALA A 148 -9.50 8.58 -12.51
CA ALA A 148 -9.09 9.61 -13.46
C ALA A 148 -10.05 9.69 -14.66
N LEU A 149 -10.48 8.55 -15.19
CA LEU A 149 -11.39 8.49 -16.33
C LEU A 149 -12.77 9.06 -15.99
N ALA A 150 -13.26 8.78 -14.77
CA ALA A 150 -14.49 9.37 -14.23
C ALA A 150 -14.38 10.87 -13.96
N PHE A 151 -13.20 11.37 -13.60
CA PHE A 151 -12.96 12.79 -13.39
C PHE A 151 -12.86 13.58 -14.70
N PHE A 152 -12.19 13.03 -15.73
CA PHE A 152 -12.00 13.72 -17.02
C PHE A 152 -13.17 13.57 -17.99
N ASN A 153 -14.01 12.53 -17.85
CA ASN A 153 -15.17 12.31 -18.70
C ASN A 153 -16.45 12.31 -17.87
N GLU A 154 -17.19 13.42 -17.88
CA GLU A 154 -18.45 13.56 -17.14
C GLU A 154 -19.50 12.50 -17.54
N ASP A 155 -19.55 12.16 -18.83
CA ASP A 155 -20.44 11.11 -19.34
C ASP A 155 -20.13 9.74 -18.73
N TYR A 156 -18.85 9.39 -18.62
CA TYR A 156 -18.44 8.14 -17.97
C TYR A 156 -18.65 8.21 -16.45
N GLY A 157 -18.31 9.32 -15.81
CA GLY A 157 -18.47 9.51 -14.36
C GLY A 157 -19.92 9.30 -13.91
N ASN A 158 -20.88 9.78 -14.71
CA ASN A 158 -22.31 9.63 -14.45
C ASN A 158 -22.92 8.34 -15.03
N SER A 159 -22.14 7.56 -15.79
CA SER A 159 -22.62 6.30 -16.38
C SER A 159 -22.77 5.20 -15.33
N TRP A 160 -23.78 4.35 -15.51
CA TRP A 160 -24.01 3.15 -14.70
C TRP A 160 -22.79 2.21 -14.64
N ILE A 161 -21.95 2.24 -15.68
CA ILE A 161 -20.71 1.46 -15.79
C ILE A 161 -19.68 1.89 -14.73
N ASN A 162 -19.52 3.19 -14.48
CA ASN A 162 -18.60 3.69 -13.47
C ASN A 162 -19.04 3.26 -12.06
N PHE A 163 -20.34 3.30 -11.79
CA PHE A 163 -20.93 2.81 -10.53
C PHE A 163 -20.69 1.32 -10.27
N LEU A 164 -20.40 0.52 -11.30
CA LEU A 164 -20.07 -0.91 -11.17
C LEU A 164 -18.55 -1.16 -11.15
N ILE A 165 -17.81 -0.56 -12.08
CA ILE A 165 -16.39 -0.80 -12.27
C ILE A 165 -15.58 -0.21 -11.12
N GLN A 166 -15.95 0.96 -10.62
CA GLN A 166 -15.15 1.66 -9.61
C GLN A 166 -15.12 0.90 -8.27
N PRO A 167 -16.24 0.46 -7.68
CA PRO A 167 -16.23 -0.43 -6.50
C PRO A 167 -15.50 -1.74 -6.76
N PHE A 168 -15.68 -2.35 -7.94
CA PHE A 168 -14.98 -3.58 -8.29
C PHE A 168 -13.46 -3.39 -8.34
N ALA A 169 -12.98 -2.28 -8.89
CA ALA A 169 -11.55 -1.94 -8.89
C ALA A 169 -11.01 -1.71 -7.47
N TRP A 170 -11.82 -1.14 -6.57
CA TRP A 170 -11.50 -1.03 -5.14
C TRP A 170 -11.36 -2.40 -4.48
N ASP A 171 -12.28 -3.31 -4.76
CA ASP A 171 -12.25 -4.66 -4.20
C ASP A 171 -11.03 -5.45 -4.67
N VAL A 172 -10.70 -5.37 -5.97
CA VAL A 172 -9.48 -5.98 -6.52
C VAL A 172 -8.24 -5.46 -5.82
N LEU A 173 -8.17 -4.15 -5.51
CA LEU A 173 -7.04 -3.58 -4.79
C LEU A 173 -7.01 -4.03 -3.31
N ASN A 174 -8.14 -3.97 -2.62
CA ASN A 174 -8.24 -4.28 -1.20
C ASN A 174 -8.00 -5.75 -0.89
N VAL A 175 -8.57 -6.64 -1.72
CA VAL A 175 -8.46 -8.09 -1.56
C VAL A 175 -7.18 -8.61 -2.23
N GLY A 176 -6.82 -8.07 -3.39
CA GLY A 176 -5.63 -8.52 -4.14
C GLY A 176 -4.33 -8.29 -3.40
N SER A 177 -4.21 -7.21 -2.64
CA SER A 177 -2.96 -6.85 -1.94
C SER A 177 -2.52 -7.90 -0.89
N PRO A 178 -3.39 -8.37 0.02
CA PRO A 178 -3.11 -9.51 0.89
C PRO A 178 -2.76 -10.80 0.14
N PHE A 179 -3.51 -11.15 -0.91
CA PHE A 179 -3.26 -12.37 -1.68
C PHE A 179 -1.86 -12.35 -2.33
N ILE A 180 -1.49 -11.24 -2.97
CA ILE A 180 -0.16 -11.06 -3.57
C ILE A 180 0.93 -11.23 -2.51
N MET A 181 0.73 -10.65 -1.33
CA MET A 181 1.71 -10.73 -0.25
C MET A 181 1.92 -12.16 0.25
N ILE A 182 0.85 -12.96 0.33
CA ILE A 182 0.89 -14.38 0.72
C ILE A 182 1.54 -15.25 -0.37
N PHE A 183 1.18 -15.05 -1.64
CA PHE A 183 1.70 -15.85 -2.74
C PHE A 183 3.18 -15.58 -3.03
N VAL A 184 3.60 -14.32 -2.88
CA VAL A 184 4.95 -13.91 -3.23
C VAL A 184 5.90 -14.07 -2.05
N SER A 185 5.53 -13.70 -0.82
CA SER A 185 6.45 -13.78 0.32
C SER A 185 6.45 -15.18 0.96
N GLY A 186 7.43 -16.01 0.61
CA GLY A 186 7.65 -17.31 1.25
C GLY A 186 7.88 -17.22 2.77
N GLN A 187 8.49 -16.13 3.25
CA GLN A 187 8.69 -15.87 4.68
C GLN A 187 7.37 -15.58 5.40
N LEU A 188 6.50 -14.77 4.80
CA LEU A 188 5.18 -14.49 5.36
C LEU A 188 4.29 -15.72 5.28
N ARG A 189 4.35 -16.47 4.18
CA ARG A 189 3.64 -17.75 4.05
C ARG A 189 4.09 -18.76 5.11
N SER A 190 5.39 -18.83 5.40
CA SER A 190 5.88 -19.65 6.51
C SER A 190 5.30 -19.14 7.83
N HIS A 191 5.38 -17.85 8.16
CA HIS A 191 4.82 -17.35 9.42
C HIS A 191 3.29 -17.47 9.57
N VAL A 192 2.54 -17.36 8.47
CA VAL A 192 1.06 -17.43 8.47
C VAL A 192 0.55 -18.87 8.42
N PHE A 193 1.25 -19.78 7.74
CA PHE A 193 0.88 -21.19 7.60
C PHE A 193 1.78 -22.16 8.39
N ASP A 194 2.78 -21.68 9.12
CA ASP A 194 3.52 -22.48 10.11
C ASP A 194 2.55 -22.76 11.26
N PHE A 195 1.91 -23.93 11.17
CA PHE A 195 1.36 -24.66 12.30
C PHE A 195 2.49 -25.16 13.24
N SER A 196 3.51 -24.33 13.51
CA SER A 196 4.65 -24.67 14.37
C SER A 196 4.29 -24.71 15.87
N ILE A 197 3.04 -24.42 16.24
CA ILE A 197 2.48 -24.78 17.56
C ILE A 197 2.65 -26.29 17.87
N PHE A 198 2.95 -27.14 16.88
CA PHE A 198 3.24 -28.56 17.09
C PHE A 198 4.69 -29.02 16.86
N ARG A 199 5.67 -28.13 16.69
CA ARG A 199 7.08 -28.54 16.48
C ARG A 199 8.02 -27.98 17.54
N SER A 200 8.51 -28.90 18.38
CA SER A 200 9.57 -28.70 19.39
C SER A 200 10.76 -27.87 18.86
N PRO A 201 11.43 -27.06 19.69
CA PRO A 201 12.35 -26.03 19.23
C PRO A 201 13.58 -26.66 18.59
N SER A 202 13.75 -26.44 17.29
CA SER A 202 15.01 -26.78 16.62
C SER A 202 15.98 -25.62 16.79
N VAL A 203 17.05 -25.89 17.53
CA VAL A 203 18.20 -25.02 17.78
C VAL A 203 18.71 -24.42 16.46
N VAL A 204 18.65 -23.10 16.35
CA VAL A 204 19.31 -22.36 15.27
C VAL A 204 20.79 -22.27 15.60
N THR A 205 21.59 -23.17 15.04
CA THR A 205 23.05 -23.08 15.12
C THR A 205 23.52 -21.93 14.22
N VAL A 206 23.76 -20.76 14.81
CA VAL A 206 24.47 -19.68 14.16
C VAL A 206 25.92 -20.14 13.97
N GLN A 207 26.30 -20.51 12.75
CA GLN A 207 27.71 -20.67 12.40
C GLN A 207 28.37 -19.28 12.40
N THR A 208 28.87 -18.87 13.57
CA THR A 208 29.86 -17.81 13.68
C THR A 208 31.12 -18.31 12.97
N ALA A 209 31.47 -17.69 11.85
CA ALA A 209 32.76 -17.92 11.22
C ALA A 209 33.86 -17.39 12.15
N THR A 210 34.45 -18.28 12.95
CA THR A 210 35.65 -17.99 13.72
C THR A 210 36.81 -17.81 12.74
N VAL A 211 37.31 -16.60 12.60
CA VAL A 211 38.56 -16.31 11.89
C VAL A 211 39.70 -16.82 12.77
N THR A 212 40.30 -17.95 12.40
CA THR A 212 41.52 -18.45 13.02
C THR A 212 42.68 -17.53 12.61
N MET A 213 43.09 -16.62 13.49
CA MET A 213 44.38 -15.93 13.33
C MET A 213 45.49 -16.92 13.67
N ASN A 214 46.20 -17.37 12.64
CA ASN A 214 47.38 -18.19 12.77
C ASN A 214 48.56 -17.28 13.14
N THR A 215 48.85 -17.12 14.44
CA THR A 215 50.11 -16.52 14.88
C THR A 215 51.18 -17.60 14.89
N SER A 216 51.84 -17.79 13.74
CA SER A 216 53.15 -18.42 13.66
C SER A 216 54.21 -17.34 13.82
N ASN A 217 54.91 -17.30 14.95
CA ASN A 217 56.24 -16.69 15.04
C ASN A 217 57.14 -17.64 15.82
N HIS A 218 58.21 -18.03 15.14
CA HIS A 218 59.44 -18.60 15.69
C HIS A 218 60.17 -17.58 16.56
#